data_AF-A0A455X4D5-F1
#
_entry.id   AF-A0A455X4D5-F1
#
_cell.length_a   1.000
_cell.length_b   1.000
_cell.length_c   1.000
_cell.angle_alpha   90.00
_cell.angle_beta   90.00
_cell.angle_gamma   90.00
#
_symmetry.space_group_name_H-M   'P 1'
#
loop_
_entity.id
_entity.type
_entity.pdbx_description
1 polymer ?
#
loop_
_entity_poly.entity_id
_entity_poly.type
_entity_poly.pdbx_seq_one_letter_code
_entity_poly.pdbx_strand_id
1 'polypeptide(L)' 'MLSKSARDFILHITNYFHGHWEDPEWGRRPVNQILVSLAIRELANGIQDAETREQIHTITDKVVSINAQRVVKEK' A
#
# COMPACT_ATOMS: atom_id res chain seq x y z
N MET A 1 -11.60 3.18 18.30
CA MET A 1 -10.22 3.62 18.61
C MET A 1 -9.26 2.65 17.93
N LEU A 2 -8.33 3.13 17.10
CA LEU A 2 -7.31 2.28 16.47
C LEU A 2 -6.30 1.83 17.53
N SER A 3 -5.77 0.61 17.39
CA SER A 3 -4.67 0.12 18.25
C SER A 3 -3.41 0.97 18.03
N LYS A 4 -2.51 1.00 19.02
CA LYS A 4 -1.23 1.72 18.94
C LYS A 4 -0.43 1.32 17.69
N SER A 5 -0.36 0.03 17.38
CA SER A 5 0.34 -0.49 16.20
C SER A 5 -0.29 -0.05 14.88
N ALA A 6 -1.63 0.00 14.79
CA ALA A 6 -2.31 0.50 13.59
C ALA A 6 -2.07 2.00 13.38
N ARG A 7 -2.03 2.78 14.48
CA ARG A 7 -1.69 4.20 14.45
C ARG A 7 -0.25 4.43 14.01
N ASP A 8 0.69 3.67 14.57
CA ASP A 8 2.11 3.78 14.23
C ASP A 8 2.37 3.42 12.77
N PHE A 9 1.65 2.43 12.23
CA PHE A 9 1.68 2.12 10.81
C PHE A 9 1.16 3.25 9.94
N ILE A 10 -0.03 3.79 10.26
CA ILE A 10 -0.61 4.89 9.50
C ILE A 10 0.36 6.07 9.50
N LEU A 11 0.97 6.39 10.64
CA LEU A 11 1.97 7.45 10.74
C LEU A 11 3.22 7.14 9.90
N HIS A 12 3.68 5.88 9.86
CA HIS A 12 4.80 5.46 9.02
C HIS A 12 4.49 5.63 7.53
N ILE A 13 3.32 5.19 7.08
CA ILE A 13 2.84 5.40 5.71
C ILE A 13 2.73 6.88 5.39
N THR A 14 2.10 7.66 6.29
CA THR A 14 1.84 9.08 6.07
C THR A 14 3.14 9.88 6.00
N ASN A 15 4.12 9.55 6.85
CA ASN A 15 5.46 10.14 6.82
C ASN A 15 6.27 9.67 5.60
N TYR A 16 6.14 8.41 5.18
CA TYR A 16 6.79 7.91 3.97
C TYR A 16 6.32 8.66 2.72
N PHE A 17 5.05 9.08 2.69
CA PHE A 17 4.46 9.89 1.63
C PHE A 17 4.54 11.41 1.86
N HIS A 18 5.44 11.89 2.73
CA HIS A 18 5.72 13.30 3.04
C HIS A 18 5.47 14.23 1.83
N GLY A 19 4.42 15.06 1.89
CA GLY A 19 4.17 16.14 0.93
C GLY A 19 3.34 15.79 -0.32
N HIS A 20 2.89 14.55 -0.52
CA HIS A 20 2.15 14.17 -1.74
C HIS A 20 0.65 14.53 -1.77
N TRP A 21 0.20 15.38 -0.86
CA TRP A 21 -1.20 15.76 -0.66
C TRP A 21 -1.62 16.97 -1.52
N GLU A 22 -0.70 17.54 -2.31
CA GLU A 22 -0.98 18.71 -3.16
C GLU A 22 -1.62 18.33 -4.51
N ASP A 23 -1.53 17.07 -4.94
CA ASP A 23 -2.16 16.57 -6.17
C ASP A 23 -3.29 15.57 -5.83
N PRO A 24 -4.57 15.92 -6.06
CA PRO A 24 -5.72 15.03 -5.86
C PRO A 24 -5.63 13.71 -6.66
N GLU A 25 -4.90 13.71 -7.78
CA GLU A 25 -4.72 12.54 -8.63
C GLU A 25 -3.50 11.70 -8.24
N TRP A 26 -2.67 12.15 -7.27
CA TRP A 26 -1.49 11.43 -6.83
C TRP A 26 -1.84 9.99 -6.44
N GLY A 27 -2.91 9.81 -5.66
CA GLY A 27 -3.37 8.48 -5.26
C GLY A 27 -3.71 7.57 -6.43
N ARG A 28 -4.11 8.10 -7.59
CA ARG A 28 -4.51 7.29 -8.75
C ARG A 28 -3.35 6.85 -9.63
N ARG A 29 -2.17 7.47 -9.48
CA ARG A 29 -1.00 7.13 -10.31
C ARG A 29 -0.57 5.70 -10.05
N PRO A 30 -0.27 4.91 -11.10
CA PRO A 30 0.10 3.50 -10.94
C PRO A 30 1.28 3.28 -9.98
N VAL A 31 2.30 4.13 -10.03
CA VAL A 31 3.47 4.03 -9.14
C VAL A 31 3.10 4.20 -7.66
N ASN A 32 2.14 5.06 -7.35
CA ASN A 32 1.73 5.32 -5.97
C ASN A 32 0.85 4.19 -5.44
N GLN A 33 -0.01 3.63 -6.29
CA GLN A 33 -0.78 2.41 -5.98
C GLN A 33 0.14 1.22 -5.68
N ILE A 34 1.27 1.08 -6.39
CA ILE A 34 2.30 0.08 -6.07
C ILE A 34 2.89 0.34 -4.67
N LEU A 35 3.31 1.56 -4.37
CA LEU A 35 3.91 1.91 -3.07
C LEU A 35 2.95 1.64 -1.91
N VAL A 36 1.69 2.06 -2.03
CA VAL A 36 0.65 1.80 -1.02
C VAL A 36 0.43 0.29 -0.83
N SER A 37 0.37 -0.47 -1.93
CA SER A 37 0.17 -1.92 -1.87
C SER A 37 1.31 -2.65 -1.17
N LEU A 38 2.57 -2.24 -1.44
CA LEU A 38 3.74 -2.80 -0.76
C LEU A 38 3.73 -2.49 0.74
N ALA A 39 3.34 -1.28 1.12
CA ALA A 39 3.24 -0.91 2.53
C ALA A 39 2.15 -1.68 3.27
N ILE A 40 0.97 -1.87 2.65
CA ILE A 40 -0.11 -2.71 3.20
C ILE A 40 0.36 -4.17 3.35
N ARG A 41 1.07 -4.68 2.34
CA ARG A 41 1.61 -6.05 2.36
C ARG A 41 2.58 -6.27 3.51
N GLU A 42 3.54 -5.36 3.70
CA GLU A 42 4.50 -5.45 4.81
C GLU A 42 3.80 -5.49 6.16
N LEU A 43 2.71 -4.73 6.28
CA LEU A 43 1.93 -4.66 7.50
C LEU A 43 1.09 -5.89 7.82
N ALA A 44 0.61 -6.55 6.77
CA ALA A 44 -0.16 -7.77 6.90
C ALA A 44 0.65 -8.87 7.61
N ASN A 45 1.99 -8.80 7.59
CA ASN A 45 2.86 -9.69 8.36
C ASN A 45 2.57 -9.64 9.88
N GLY A 46 2.03 -8.53 10.39
CA GLY A 46 1.63 -8.40 11.80
C GLY A 46 0.28 -9.05 12.16
N ILE A 47 -0.48 -9.54 11.17
CA ILE A 47 -1.77 -10.19 11.38
C ILE A 47 -1.55 -11.65 11.78
N GLN A 48 -2.14 -12.06 12.90
CA GLN A 48 -2.04 -13.43 13.43
C GLN A 48 -2.85 -14.44 12.61
N ASP A 49 -4.03 -14.02 12.13
CA ASP A 49 -4.88 -14.85 11.30
C ASP A 49 -4.23 -15.10 9.94
N ALA A 50 -3.91 -16.37 9.67
CA ALA A 50 -3.16 -16.77 8.48
C ALA A 50 -3.97 -16.56 7.20
N GLU A 51 -5.27 -16.85 7.23
CA GLU A 51 -6.16 -16.70 6.08
C GLU A 51 -6.27 -15.22 5.66
N THR A 52 -6.55 -14.34 6.62
CA THR A 52 -6.62 -12.89 6.38
C THR A 52 -5.29 -12.35 5.84
N ARG A 53 -4.16 -12.79 6.40
CA ARG A 53 -2.83 -12.37 5.93
C ARG A 53 -2.58 -12.80 4.49
N GLU A 54 -2.92 -14.04 4.15
CA GLU A 54 -2.74 -14.58 2.79
C GLU A 54 -3.65 -13.90 1.76
N GLN A 55 -4.89 -13.59 2.14
CA GLN A 55 -5.81 -12.81 1.30
C GLN A 55 -5.25 -11.41 1.01
N ILE A 56 -4.71 -10.72 2.02
CA ILE A 56 -4.11 -9.39 1.83
C ILE A 56 -2.86 -9.47 0.94
N HIS A 57 -1.99 -10.46 1.14
CA HIS A 57 -0.83 -10.67 0.26
C HIS A 57 -1.27 -10.90 -1.19
N THR A 58 -2.26 -11.77 -1.42
CA THR A 58 -2.77 -12.07 -2.76
C THR A 58 -3.33 -10.82 -3.45
N ILE A 59 -4.11 -10.01 -2.74
CA ILE A 59 -4.71 -8.78 -3.29
C ILE A 59 -3.61 -7.76 -3.60
N THR A 60 -2.70 -7.52 -2.67
CA THR A 60 -1.61 -6.54 -2.85
C THR A 60 -0.67 -6.94 -3.99
N ASP A 61 -0.31 -8.22 -4.12
CA ASP A 61 0.51 -8.73 -5.23
C ASP A 61 -0.19 -8.52 -6.59
N LYS A 62 -1.51 -8.74 -6.66
CA LYS A 62 -2.31 -8.47 -7.86
C LYS A 62 -2.31 -6.98 -8.23
N VAL A 63 -2.49 -6.09 -7.25
CA VAL A 63 -2.47 -4.64 -7.47
C VAL A 63 -1.09 -4.16 -7.95
N VAL A 64 -0.01 -4.69 -7.37
CA VAL A 64 1.35 -4.42 -7.80
C VAL A 64 1.55 -4.85 -9.26
N SER A 65 1.18 -6.10 -9.60
CA SER A 65 1.33 -6.63 -10.96
C SER A 65 0.60 -5.80 -12.01
N ILE A 66 -0.68 -5.46 -11.77
CA ILE A 66 -1.49 -4.65 -12.70
C ILE A 66 -0.88 -3.27 -12.91
N ASN A 67 -0.46 -2.61 -11.82
CA ASN A 67 0.08 -1.26 -11.92
C ASN A 67 1.52 -1.23 -12.46
N ALA A 68 2.34 -2.25 -12.20
CA ALA A 68 3.67 -2.36 -12.79
C ALA A 68 3.59 -2.45 -14.31
N GLN A 69 2.64 -3.21 -14.85
CA GLN A 69 2.38 -3.26 -16.29
C GLN A 69 1.97 -1.89 -16.86
N ARG A 70 1.23 -1.08 -16.09
CA ARG A 70 0.83 0.28 -16.51
C ARG A 70 2.02 1.23 -16.53
N VAL A 71 2.87 1.21 -15.49
CA VAL A 71 4.10 2.02 -15.43
C VAL A 71 5.02 1.71 -16.61
N VAL A 72 5.15 0.46 -17.01
CA VAL A 72 5.98 0.07 -18.17
C VAL A 72 5.38 0.55 -19.49
N LYS A 73 4.06 0.61 -19.63
CA LYS A 73 3.36 1.08 -20.84
C LYS A 73 3.30 2.61 -20.96
N GLU A 74 3.47 3.34 -19.86
CA GLU A 74 3.51 4.80 -19.82
C GLU A 74 4.91 5.38 -20.13
N LYS A 75 5.93 4.53 -20.25
CA LYS A 75 7.29 4.89 -20.69
C LYS A 75 7.46 4.67 -22.19
#